data_AF-A0A2N4YTM2-F1
#
_entry.id   AF-A0A2N4YTM2-F1
#
_cell.length_a   1.000
_cell.length_b   1.000
_cell.length_c   1.000
_cell.angle_alpha   90.00
_cell.angle_beta   90.00
_cell.angle_gamma   90.00
#
_symmetry.space_group_name_H-M   'P 1'
#
loop_
_entity.id
_entity.type
_entity.pdbx_description
1 polymer ?
#
loop_
_entity_poly.entity_id
_entity_poly.type
_entity_poly.pdbx_seq_one_letter_code
_entity_poly.pdbx_strand_id
1 'polypeptide(L)'
;VLGWLGGYDKLVMSRKVLKHFYALEESDEQASVFYSGDSLNDAPMFSYYSKTLGMNTINDIAQVIPSLPRWISQFPGGEGFVDGANRILNAKRASIR
;
A
#
# COMPACT_ATOMS: atom_id res chain seq x y z
N VAL A 1 10.70 -6.50 18.67
CA VAL A 1 9.72 -6.81 17.60
C VAL A 1 8.50 -5.92 17.80
N LEU A 2 8.26 -4.95 16.92
CA LEU A 2 7.03 -4.12 16.89
C LEU A 2 6.02 -4.75 15.92
N GLY A 3 5.68 -6.02 16.15
CA GLY A 3 4.73 -6.78 15.35
C GLY A 3 3.66 -7.34 16.26
N TRP A 4 2.40 -7.05 15.93
CA TRP A 4 1.26 -7.63 16.64
C TRP A 4 1.20 -9.15 16.35
N LEU A 5 0.91 -9.96 17.36
CA LEU A 5 0.88 -11.43 17.30
C LEU A 5 -0.57 -11.95 17.29
N GLY A 6 -0.95 -12.68 16.23
CA GLY A 6 -2.23 -13.38 16.06
C GLY A 6 -2.73 -13.36 14.60
N GLY A 7 -4.03 -13.58 14.35
CA GLY A 7 -4.62 -13.61 12.99
C GLY A 7 -5.08 -12.26 12.39
N TYR A 8 -4.78 -11.14 13.03
CA TYR A 8 -5.06 -9.79 12.51
C TYR A 8 -3.85 -9.30 11.72
N ASP A 9 -3.97 -9.30 10.39
CA ASP A 9 -3.06 -8.58 9.52
C ASP A 9 -3.66 -7.21 9.11
N LYS A 10 -2.83 -6.34 8.54
CA LYS A 10 -3.26 -5.01 8.08
C LYS A 10 -4.42 -5.09 7.09
N LEU A 11 -4.45 -6.13 6.25
CA LEU A 11 -5.46 -6.31 5.22
C LEU A 11 -6.85 -6.53 5.81
N VAL A 12 -6.98 -7.44 6.76
CA VAL A 12 -8.26 -7.74 7.42
C VAL A 12 -8.85 -6.47 8.04
N MET A 13 -8.04 -5.67 8.73
CA MET A 13 -8.55 -4.42 9.33
C MET A 13 -8.82 -3.33 8.30
N SER A 14 -7.95 -3.13 7.31
CA SER A 14 -8.19 -2.13 6.27
C SER A 14 -9.50 -2.40 5.53
N ARG A 15 -9.78 -3.65 5.15
CA ARG A 15 -11.05 -4.01 4.50
C ARG A 15 -12.27 -3.76 5.39
N LYS A 16 -12.19 -4.07 6.69
CA LYS A 16 -13.26 -3.74 7.65
C LYS A 16 -13.52 -2.24 7.72
N VAL A 17 -12.48 -1.42 7.74
CA VAL A 17 -12.60 0.05 7.76
C VAL A 17 -13.23 0.56 6.46
N LEU A 18 -12.74 0.09 5.30
CA LEU A 18 -13.25 0.49 3.98
C LEU A 18 -14.73 0.12 3.81
N LYS A 19 -15.11 -1.10 4.19
CA LYS A 19 -16.52 -1.53 4.17
C LYS A 19 -17.38 -0.72 5.12
N HIS A 20 -16.96 -0.54 6.38
CA HIS A 20 -17.80 0.07 7.41
C HIS A 20 -17.98 1.59 7.21
N PHE A 21 -16.92 2.31 6.87
CA PHE A 21 -16.95 3.77 6.81
C PHE A 21 -17.14 4.33 5.39
N TYR A 22 -16.84 3.53 4.36
CA TYR A 22 -16.85 3.99 2.97
C TYR A 22 -17.74 3.14 2.06
N ALA A 23 -18.40 2.10 2.59
CA ALA A 23 -19.27 1.18 1.85
C ALA A 23 -18.61 0.59 0.59
N LEU A 24 -17.28 0.39 0.64
CA LEU A 24 -16.54 -0.23 -0.46
C LEU A 24 -16.61 -1.75 -0.31
N GLU A 25 -17.05 -2.43 -1.36
CA GLU A 25 -16.88 -3.87 -1.51
C GLU A 25 -15.57 -4.17 -2.26
N GLU A 26 -15.16 -5.43 -2.31
CA GLU A 26 -13.84 -5.85 -2.84
C GLU A 26 -13.49 -5.28 -4.22
N SER A 27 -14.45 -5.26 -5.15
CA SER A 27 -14.24 -4.66 -6.47
C SER A 27 -13.97 -3.16 -6.41
N ASP A 28 -14.65 -2.45 -5.52
CA ASP A 28 -14.49 -1.01 -5.33
C ASP A 28 -13.16 -0.69 -4.66
N GLU A 29 -12.75 -1.54 -3.71
CA GLU A 29 -11.45 -1.46 -3.05
C GLU A 29 -10.31 -1.55 -4.08
N GLN A 30 -10.33 -2.54 -4.97
CA GLN A 30 -9.29 -2.69 -6.01
C GLN A 30 -9.21 -1.49 -6.96
N ALA A 31 -10.36 -0.87 -7.26
CA ALA A 31 -10.43 0.31 -8.11
C ALA A 31 -9.98 1.59 -7.39
N SER A 32 -10.23 1.69 -6.08
CA SER A 32 -10.14 2.96 -5.34
C SER A 32 -8.94 3.06 -4.41
N VAL A 33 -8.37 1.93 -3.97
CA VAL A 33 -7.27 1.90 -3.01
C VAL A 33 -5.93 2.05 -3.71
N PHE A 34 -5.12 2.95 -3.15
CA PHE A 34 -3.68 2.98 -3.34
C PHE A 34 -3.03 2.74 -1.99
N TYR A 35 -2.23 1.68 -1.88
CA TYR A 35 -1.57 1.33 -0.63
C TYR A 35 -0.10 1.73 -0.64
N SER A 36 0.37 2.30 0.47
CA SER A 36 1.78 2.65 0.67
C SER A 36 2.30 2.04 1.97
N GLY A 37 3.45 1.38 1.93
CA GLY A 37 4.07 0.74 3.10
C GLY A 37 5.58 0.59 2.96
N ASP A 38 6.23 0.07 3.99
CA ASP A 38 7.70 0.04 4.08
C ASP A 38 8.29 -1.11 4.92
N SER A 39 7.45 -2.04 5.37
CA SER A 39 7.79 -3.01 6.41
C SER A 39 7.24 -4.41 6.11
N LEU A 40 7.71 -5.42 6.85
CA LEU A 40 7.33 -6.82 6.60
C LEU A 40 5.82 -7.10 6.71
N ASN A 41 5.13 -6.41 7.62
CA ASN A 41 3.69 -6.61 7.83
C ASN A 41 2.82 -5.94 6.75
N ASP A 42 3.45 -5.31 5.76
CA ASP A 42 2.78 -4.77 4.57
C ASP A 42 2.60 -5.82 3.45
N ALA A 43 3.27 -6.98 3.55
CA ALA A 43 3.20 -8.02 2.52
C ALA A 43 1.76 -8.45 2.16
N PRO A 44 0.81 -8.64 3.11
CA PRO A 44 -0.57 -8.96 2.75
C PRO A 44 -1.25 -7.85 1.94
N MET A 45 -0.93 -6.58 2.24
CA MET A 45 -1.47 -5.44 1.50
C MET A 45 -0.88 -5.37 0.09
N PHE A 46 0.43 -5.64 -0.04
CA PHE A 46 1.13 -5.68 -1.32
C PHE A 46 0.64 -6.80 -2.24
N SER A 47 0.37 -7.98 -1.67
CA SER A 47 -0.20 -9.11 -2.39
C SER A 47 -1.64 -8.86 -2.85
N TYR A 48 -2.43 -8.14 -2.06
CA TYR A 48 -3.87 -8.01 -2.30
C TYR A 48 -4.22 -6.85 -3.23
N TYR A 49 -3.66 -5.66 -3.01
CA TYR A 49 -4.01 -4.48 -3.80
C TYR A 49 -3.19 -4.36 -5.08
N SER A 50 -3.87 -4.03 -6.19
CA SER A 50 -3.21 -3.82 -7.48
C SER A 50 -2.29 -2.60 -7.52
N LYS A 51 -2.58 -1.55 -6.73
CA LYS A 51 -1.85 -0.28 -6.71
C LYS A 51 -1.10 -0.10 -5.40
N THR A 52 0.14 -0.59 -5.36
CA THR A 52 0.95 -0.64 -4.15
C THR A 52 2.31 0.03 -4.34
N LEU A 53 2.73 0.83 -3.36
CA LEU A 53 4.01 1.52 -3.33
C LEU A 53 4.79 1.18 -2.05
N GLY A 54 6.02 0.73 -2.24
CA GLY A 54 7.02 0.62 -1.19
C GLY A 54 7.81 1.90 -1.02
N MET A 55 8.13 2.29 0.22
CA MET A 55 9.20 3.25 0.46
C MET A 55 10.56 2.60 0.18
N ASN A 56 11.59 3.43 -0.02
CA ASN A 56 12.92 2.92 -0.38
C ASN A 56 13.50 1.92 0.63
N THR A 57 13.12 2.03 1.92
CA THR A 57 13.49 1.12 3.01
C THR A 57 13.05 -0.33 2.79
N ILE A 58 12.10 -0.60 1.87
CA ILE A 58 11.78 -1.98 1.48
C ILE A 58 12.98 -2.73 0.92
N ASN A 59 13.94 -2.03 0.29
CA ASN A 59 15.13 -2.67 -0.25
C ASN A 59 15.95 -3.40 0.83
N ASP A 60 15.90 -2.91 2.08
CA ASP A 60 16.60 -3.52 3.23
C ASP A 60 16.00 -4.89 3.61
N ILE A 61 14.74 -5.13 3.25
CA ILE A 61 13.99 -6.35 3.58
C ILE A 61 13.49 -7.10 2.33
N ALA A 62 13.89 -6.69 1.12
CA ALA A 62 13.35 -7.21 -0.14
C ALA A 62 13.57 -8.72 -0.32
N GLN A 63 14.62 -9.28 0.27
CA GLN A 63 14.92 -10.71 0.21
C GLN A 63 14.06 -11.58 1.13
N VAL A 64 13.44 -10.98 2.15
CA VAL A 64 12.71 -11.70 3.21
C VAL A 64 11.23 -11.34 3.28
N ILE A 65 10.80 -10.26 2.64
CA ILE A 65 9.40 -9.88 2.58
C ILE A 65 8.62 -10.86 1.67
N PRO A 66 7.50 -11.45 2.13
CA PRO A 66 6.76 -12.46 1.34
C PRO A 66 6.15 -11.96 0.03
N SER A 67 5.89 -10.66 -0.07
CA SER A 67 5.32 -10.04 -1.27
C SER A 67 5.83 -8.62 -1.40
N LEU A 68 6.28 -8.26 -2.60
CA LEU A 68 6.78 -6.93 -2.90
C LEU A 68 5.65 -6.03 -3.41
N PRO A 69 5.73 -4.70 -3.18
CA PRO A 69 4.82 -3.75 -3.82
C PRO A 69 5.04 -3.72 -5.33
N ARG A 70 4.06 -3.20 -6.07
CA ARG A 70 4.15 -3.02 -7.51
C ARG A 70 5.19 -1.98 -7.92
N TRP A 71 5.37 -0.96 -7.09
CA TRP A 71 6.38 0.08 -7.29
C TRP A 71 7.18 0.30 -6.01
N ILE A 72 8.43 0.73 -6.16
CA ILE A 72 9.29 1.14 -5.04
C ILE A 72 9.72 2.59 -5.30
N SER A 73 9.49 3.45 -4.32
CA SER A 73 9.95 4.83 -4.30
C SER A 73 11.48 4.89 -4.20
N GLN A 74 12.07 5.92 -4.80
CA GLN A 74 13.50 6.22 -4.61
C GLN A 74 13.79 6.82 -3.22
N PHE A 75 12.76 7.31 -2.54
CA PHE A 75 12.87 8.01 -1.26
C PHE A 75 12.30 7.16 -0.10
N PRO A 76 12.90 7.24 1.10
CA PRO A 76 12.43 6.54 2.30
C PRO A 76 11.25 7.29 2.97
N GLY A 77 10.54 6.59 3.85
CA GLY A 77 9.56 7.17 4.78
C GLY A 77 8.59 8.18 4.16
N GLY A 78 8.45 9.35 4.79
CA GLY A 78 7.51 10.39 4.37
C GLY A 78 7.79 10.97 2.98
N GLU A 79 9.06 11.05 2.57
CA GLU A 79 9.41 11.53 1.22
C GLU A 79 8.92 10.57 0.14
N GLY A 80 9.01 9.26 0.38
CA GLY A 80 8.46 8.27 -0.55
C GLY A 80 6.94 8.29 -0.63
N PHE A 81 6.26 8.63 0.48
CA PHE A 81 4.83 8.87 0.46
C PHE A 81 4.48 10.08 -0.43
N VAL A 82 5.24 11.17 -0.32
CA VAL A 82 5.07 12.36 -1.16
C VAL A 82 5.29 12.03 -2.64
N ASP A 83 6.30 11.22 -3.00
CA ASP A 83 6.50 10.73 -4.37
C ASP A 83 5.25 9.99 -4.89
N GLY A 84 4.73 9.04 -4.10
CA GLY A 84 3.50 8.31 -4.42
C GLY A 84 2.29 9.22 -4.64
N ALA A 85 2.04 10.15 -3.71
CA ALA A 85 0.94 11.10 -3.80
C ALA A 85 1.05 11.98 -5.06
N ASN A 86 2.25 12.47 -5.38
CA ASN A 86 2.50 13.26 -6.58
C ASN A 86 2.20 12.48 -7.86
N ARG A 87 2.56 11.19 -7.92
CA ARG A 87 2.23 10.33 -9.07
C ARG A 87 0.73 10.16 -9.27
N ILE A 88 -0.04 9.99 -8.20
CA ILE A 88 -1.51 9.91 -8.26
C ILE A 88 -2.09 11.22 -8.81
N LEU A 89 -1.66 12.36 -8.26
CA LEU A 89 -2.13 13.67 -8.70
C LEU A 89 -1.76 13.97 -10.15
N ASN A 90 -0.57 13.58 -10.59
CA ASN A 90 -0.12 13.70 -11.98
C ASN A 90 -0.94 12.82 -12.93
N ALA A 91 -1.20 11.56 -12.56
CA ALA A 91 -2.00 10.64 -13.37
C ALA A 91 -3.42 11.18 -13.56
N LYS A 92 -4.04 11.71 -12.50
CA LYS A 92 -5.36 12.36 -12.58
C LYS A 92 -5.36 13.57 -13.51
N ARG A 93 -4.32 14.41 -13.47
CA ARG A 93 -4.20 15.55 -14.39
C ARG A 93 -4.07 15.10 -15.85
N ALA A 94 -3.35 14.01 -16.10
CA ALA A 94 -3.17 13.48 -17.45
C ALA A 94 -4.45 12.85 -18.00
N SER A 95 -5.26 12.18 -17.16
CA SER A 95 -6.51 11.54 -17.60
C SER A 95 -7.66 12.50 -17.91
N ILE A 96 -7.54 13.78 -17.53
CA ILE A 96 -8.52 14.83 -17.79
C ILE A 96 -8.19 15.60 -19.08
N ARG A 97 -6.97 15.44 -19.61
CA ARG A 97 -6.55 15.99 -20.90
C ARG A 97 -6.92 15.05 -22.03
#